data_AF-D8FER4-F1
#
_entry.id   AF-D8FER4-F1
#
_cell.length_a   1.000
_cell.length_b   1.000
_cell.length_c   1.000
_cell.angle_alpha   90.00
_cell.angle_beta   90.00
_cell.angle_gamma   90.00
#
_symmetry.space_group_name_H-M   'P 1'
#
loop_
_entity.id
_entity.type
_entity.pdbx_description
1 polymer ?
#
loop_
_entity_poly.entity_id
_entity_poly.type
_entity_poly.pdbx_seq_one_letter_code
_entity_poly.pdbx_strand_id
1 'polypeptide(L)'
;MVHDMGKGILSAIAAVFPGTPDFICHFHFLRDIGKDLMEDEYKKIRNRLKKHKIRGSLRRMAKSLERTAVQDRKVMEQLNAGIKHGDVRTGAEMSIASAFALIQWVFDISAELNGYGFPFDLPHLAFYHRLKTVYTLVEAIWESPHKYEKTHKPLHKLFIETSTEN
;
A
#
# COMPACT_ATOMS: atom_id res chain seq x y z
N MET A 1 23.62 -29.83 8.63
CA MET A 1 22.32 -29.61 8.00
C MET A 1 21.73 -28.32 8.53
N VAL A 2 20.96 -27.58 7.73
CA VAL A 2 20.26 -26.36 8.17
C VAL A 2 18.77 -26.61 8.03
N HIS A 3 18.00 -26.36 9.10
CA HIS A 3 16.57 -26.69 9.12
C HIS A 3 15.74 -25.67 9.91
N ASP A 4 14.43 -25.68 9.75
CA ASP A 4 13.52 -24.87 10.58
C ASP A 4 13.29 -25.49 11.97
N MET A 5 12.77 -24.74 12.93
CA MET A 5 12.56 -25.27 14.29
C MET A 5 11.29 -26.15 14.42
N GLY A 6 10.84 -26.76 13.32
CA GLY A 6 9.68 -27.65 13.30
C GLY A 6 9.94 -28.92 14.12
N LYS A 7 9.02 -29.25 15.04
CA LYS A 7 9.11 -30.44 15.91
C LYS A 7 9.31 -31.75 15.14
N GLY A 8 8.68 -31.88 13.97
CA GLY A 8 8.79 -33.10 13.15
C GLY A 8 10.19 -33.28 12.54
N ILE A 9 10.82 -32.18 12.13
CA ILE A 9 12.17 -32.20 11.55
C ILE A 9 13.19 -32.53 12.64
N LEU A 10 13.12 -31.89 13.81
CA LEU A 10 14.03 -32.14 14.94
C LEU A 10 14.11 -33.64 15.28
N SER A 11 12.98 -34.34 15.36
CA SER A 11 12.95 -35.78 15.63
C SER A 11 13.53 -36.64 14.50
N ALA A 12 13.32 -36.23 13.25
CA ALA A 12 13.80 -36.98 12.09
C ALA A 12 15.31 -36.86 11.89
N ILE A 13 15.89 -35.69 12.18
CA ILE A 13 17.33 -35.43 12.03
C ILE A 13 18.15 -36.39 12.90
N ALA A 14 17.78 -36.51 14.18
CA ALA A 14 18.47 -37.39 15.13
C ALA A 14 18.46 -38.87 14.69
N ALA A 15 17.38 -39.30 14.03
CA ALA A 15 17.22 -40.68 13.57
C ALA A 15 17.92 -40.97 12.22
N VAL A 16 17.88 -40.02 11.28
CA VAL A 16 18.31 -40.22 9.89
C VAL A 16 19.73 -39.72 9.62
N PHE A 17 20.20 -38.71 10.36
CA PHE A 17 21.51 -38.08 10.15
C PHE A 17 22.36 -38.03 11.43
N PRO A 18 22.64 -39.19 12.08
CA PRO A 18 23.43 -39.22 13.29
C PRO A 18 24.84 -38.64 13.06
N GLY A 19 25.35 -37.88 14.04
CA GLY A 19 26.70 -37.31 14.00
C GLY A 19 26.91 -36.14 13.02
N THR A 20 25.86 -35.72 12.31
CA THR A 20 25.92 -34.55 11.42
C THR A 20 25.69 -33.27 12.22
N PRO A 21 26.52 -32.20 12.05
CA PRO A 21 26.27 -30.92 12.69
C PRO A 21 24.87 -30.37 12.35
N ASP A 22 24.14 -29.97 13.38
CA ASP A 22 22.75 -29.55 13.30
C ASP A 22 22.63 -28.04 13.55
N PHE A 23 22.08 -27.31 12.57
CA PHE A 23 22.01 -25.85 12.61
C PHE A 23 20.60 -25.35 12.32
N ILE A 24 20.21 -24.30 13.04
CA ILE A 24 18.93 -23.63 12.85
C ILE A 24 19.03 -22.66 11.66
N CYS A 25 18.01 -22.65 10.82
CA CYS A 25 17.83 -21.64 9.79
C CYS A 25 17.51 -20.27 10.43
N HIS A 26 18.49 -19.36 10.43
CA HIS A 26 18.31 -18.01 11.00
C HIS A 26 17.13 -17.25 10.40
N PHE A 27 16.83 -17.45 9.11
CA PHE A 27 15.67 -16.82 8.47
C PHE A 27 14.35 -17.23 9.14
N HIS A 28 14.14 -18.52 9.35
CA HIS A 28 12.92 -19.02 9.99
C HIS A 28 12.86 -18.67 11.47
N PHE A 29 13.99 -18.72 12.16
CA PHE A 29 14.10 -18.28 13.55
C PHE A 29 13.67 -16.81 13.72
N LEU A 30 14.24 -15.90 12.91
CA LEU A 30 13.90 -14.48 12.94
C LEU A 30 12.45 -14.24 12.50
N ARG A 31 11.95 -15.00 11.53
CA ARG A 31 10.55 -14.92 11.10
C ARG A 31 9.60 -15.24 12.25
N ASP A 32 9.90 -16.28 13.03
CA ASP A 32 9.02 -16.72 14.11
C ASP A 32 9.10 -15.76 15.31
N ILE A 33 10.29 -15.25 15.66
CA ILE A 33 10.43 -14.15 16.64
C ILE A 33 9.62 -12.92 16.22
N GLY A 34 9.75 -12.49 14.96
CA GLY A 34 9.04 -11.29 14.50
C GLY A 34 7.53 -11.49 14.44
N LYS A 35 7.04 -12.73 14.22
CA LYS A 35 5.62 -13.04 14.39
C LYS A 35 5.20 -12.86 15.84
N ASP A 36 5.91 -13.48 16.77
CA ASP A 36 5.59 -13.39 18.20
C ASP A 36 5.56 -11.93 18.69
N LEU A 37 6.47 -11.09 18.16
CA LEU A 37 6.56 -9.68 18.54
C LEU A 37 5.49 -8.80 17.87
N MET A 38 5.15 -9.03 16.61
CA MET A 38 4.44 -8.04 15.78
C MET A 38 3.04 -8.47 15.34
N GLU A 39 2.66 -9.73 15.49
CA GLU A 39 1.47 -10.27 14.84
C GLU A 39 0.18 -9.58 15.31
N ASP A 40 0.03 -9.31 16.59
CA ASP A 40 -1.19 -8.71 17.14
C ASP A 40 -1.39 -7.26 16.67
N GLU A 41 -0.34 -6.43 16.72
CA GLU A 41 -0.41 -5.05 16.23
C GLU A 41 -0.59 -5.01 14.71
N TYR A 42 0.10 -5.88 13.97
CA TYR A 42 -0.04 -5.95 12.52
C TYR A 42 -1.45 -6.39 12.09
N LYS A 43 -2.07 -7.32 12.84
CA LYS A 43 -3.48 -7.70 12.66
C LYS A 43 -4.42 -6.52 12.87
N LYS A 44 -4.17 -5.63 13.84
CA LYS A 44 -5.02 -4.44 14.06
C LYS A 44 -5.06 -3.54 12.83
N ILE A 45 -3.91 -3.26 12.21
CA ILE A 45 -3.84 -2.47 10.97
C ILE A 45 -4.67 -3.13 9.88
N ARG A 46 -4.41 -4.42 9.61
CA ARG A 46 -5.15 -5.19 8.60
C ARG A 46 -6.66 -5.16 8.84
N ASN A 47 -7.09 -5.34 10.08
CA ASN A 47 -8.49 -5.42 10.46
C ASN A 47 -9.19 -4.06 10.32
N ARG A 48 -8.53 -2.95 10.67
CA ARG A 48 -9.06 -1.59 10.44
C ARG A 48 -9.23 -1.33 8.95
N LEU A 49 -8.20 -1.55 8.14
CA LEU A 49 -8.27 -1.41 6.68
C LEU A 49 -9.42 -2.21 6.06
N LYS A 50 -9.66 -3.43 6.58
CA LYS A 50 -10.77 -4.30 6.15
C LYS A 50 -12.13 -3.79 6.63
N LYS A 51 -12.25 -3.42 7.91
CA LYS A 51 -13.50 -2.94 8.55
C LYS A 51 -14.06 -1.74 7.79
N HIS A 52 -13.21 -0.78 7.46
CA HIS A 52 -13.59 0.44 6.76
C HIS A 52 -13.67 0.26 5.23
N LYS A 53 -13.40 -0.95 4.72
CA LYS A 53 -13.48 -1.31 3.28
C LYS A 53 -12.67 -0.39 2.36
N ILE A 54 -11.62 0.24 2.88
CA ILE A 54 -10.81 1.29 2.23
C ILE A 54 -10.32 0.83 0.86
N ARG A 55 -9.64 -0.31 0.81
CA ARG A 55 -9.13 -0.88 -0.45
C ARG A 55 -10.24 -1.10 -1.48
N GLY A 56 -11.39 -1.58 -1.04
CA GLY A 56 -12.54 -1.81 -1.92
C GLY A 56 -13.11 -0.51 -2.47
N SER A 57 -13.17 0.53 -1.65
CA SER A 57 -13.65 1.84 -2.06
C SER A 57 -12.72 2.53 -3.06
N LEU A 58 -11.42 2.56 -2.77
CA LEU A 58 -10.42 3.13 -3.68
C LEU A 58 -10.39 2.37 -5.01
N ARG A 59 -10.52 1.03 -5.01
CA ARG A 59 -10.62 0.25 -6.26
C ARG A 59 -11.86 0.61 -7.10
N ARG A 60 -13.02 0.76 -6.46
CA ARG A 60 -14.24 1.19 -7.16
C ARG A 60 -14.08 2.59 -7.74
N MET A 61 -13.46 3.49 -6.99
CA MET A 61 -13.19 4.84 -7.43
C MET A 61 -12.21 4.86 -8.62
N ALA A 62 -11.08 4.17 -8.53
CA ALA A 62 -10.12 4.02 -9.63
C ALA A 62 -10.80 3.52 -10.90
N LYS A 63 -11.61 2.45 -10.82
CA LYS A 63 -12.36 1.91 -11.95
C LYS A 63 -13.32 2.92 -12.58
N SER A 64 -13.93 3.79 -11.77
CA SER A 64 -14.82 4.84 -12.29
C SER A 64 -14.07 5.97 -13.00
N LEU A 65 -12.82 6.23 -12.61
CA LEU A 65 -11.97 7.27 -13.19
C LEU A 65 -11.17 6.77 -14.40
N GLU A 66 -10.88 5.46 -14.45
CA GLU A 66 -9.99 4.82 -15.42
C GLU A 66 -10.32 5.19 -16.88
N ARG A 67 -11.59 5.12 -17.28
CA ARG A 67 -11.98 5.45 -18.66
C ARG A 67 -11.55 6.86 -19.04
N THR A 68 -11.84 7.85 -18.21
CA THR A 68 -11.51 9.24 -18.48
C THR A 68 -10.01 9.51 -18.32
N ALA A 69 -9.35 8.89 -17.34
CA ALA A 69 -7.91 9.05 -17.10
C ALA A 69 -7.04 8.40 -18.19
N VAL A 70 -7.45 7.27 -18.75
CA VAL A 70 -6.65 6.47 -19.70
C VAL A 70 -6.97 6.82 -21.16
N GLN A 71 -8.18 7.29 -21.47
CA GLN A 71 -8.54 7.66 -22.86
C GLN A 71 -7.78 8.90 -23.35
N ASP A 72 -7.45 9.83 -22.46
CA ASP A 72 -6.68 11.01 -22.83
C ASP A 72 -5.20 10.84 -22.45
N ARG A 73 -4.46 10.19 -23.35
CA ARG A 73 -2.99 10.03 -23.24
C ARG A 73 -2.29 11.39 -23.05
N LYS A 74 -2.81 12.46 -23.64
CA LYS A 74 -2.23 13.79 -23.56
C LYS A 74 -2.37 14.36 -22.14
N VAL A 75 -3.47 14.09 -21.43
CA VAL A 75 -3.63 14.48 -20.03
C VAL A 75 -2.64 13.74 -19.13
N MET A 76 -2.39 12.44 -19.35
CA MET A 76 -1.37 11.70 -18.59
C MET A 76 0.06 12.17 -18.90
N GLU A 77 0.36 12.50 -20.16
CA GLU A 77 1.64 13.09 -20.56
C GLU A 77 1.85 14.47 -19.92
N GLN A 78 0.80 15.29 -19.87
CA GLN A 78 0.81 16.59 -19.18
C GLN A 78 0.99 16.43 -17.67
N LEU A 79 0.30 15.47 -17.04
CA LEU A 79 0.48 15.17 -15.62
C LEU A 79 1.94 14.79 -15.32
N ASN A 80 2.52 13.91 -16.14
CA ASN A 80 3.91 13.50 -15.99
C ASN A 80 4.90 14.66 -16.21
N ALA A 81 4.64 15.52 -17.20
CA ALA A 81 5.43 16.73 -17.42
C ALA A 81 5.32 17.70 -16.22
N GLY A 82 4.12 17.89 -15.68
CA GLY A 82 3.89 18.71 -14.49
C GLY A 82 4.62 18.17 -13.26
N ILE A 83 4.62 16.85 -13.05
CA ILE A 83 5.38 16.21 -11.95
C ILE A 83 6.90 16.42 -12.11
N LYS A 84 7.42 16.32 -13.34
CA LYS A 84 8.87 16.42 -13.61
C LYS A 84 9.40 17.85 -13.66
N HIS A 85 8.60 18.79 -14.15
CA HIS A 85 9.06 20.12 -14.54
C HIS A 85 8.30 21.26 -13.85
N GLY A 86 7.27 20.97 -13.06
CA GLY A 86 6.49 21.98 -12.33
C GLY A 86 5.50 22.77 -13.19
N ASP A 87 5.30 22.40 -14.47
CA ASP A 87 4.28 23.02 -15.33
C ASP A 87 2.90 22.43 -15.02
N VAL A 88 2.19 23.05 -14.09
CA VAL A 88 0.90 22.56 -13.58
C VAL A 88 -0.25 23.23 -14.33
N ARG A 89 -0.93 22.46 -15.18
CA ARG A 89 -2.21 22.86 -15.78
C ARG A 89 -3.37 22.42 -14.90
N THR A 90 -4.29 23.33 -14.61
CA THR A 90 -5.48 23.05 -13.80
C THR A 90 -6.70 22.79 -14.68
N GLY A 91 -7.54 21.82 -14.29
CA GLY A 91 -8.73 21.44 -15.05
C GLY A 91 -9.35 20.14 -14.56
N ALA A 92 -10.61 19.88 -14.93
CA ALA A 92 -11.34 18.70 -14.48
C ALA A 92 -10.66 17.38 -14.89
N GLU A 93 -10.14 17.30 -16.11
CA GLU A 93 -9.42 16.13 -16.62
C GLU A 93 -8.13 15.88 -15.83
N MET A 94 -7.39 16.95 -15.49
CA MET A 94 -6.20 16.86 -14.65
C MET A 94 -6.56 16.36 -13.24
N SER A 95 -7.64 16.85 -12.63
CA SER A 95 -8.08 16.35 -11.31
C SER A 95 -8.49 14.87 -11.34
N ILE A 96 -9.07 14.40 -12.45
CA ILE A 96 -9.38 12.97 -12.67
C ILE A 96 -8.09 12.15 -12.79
N ALA A 97 -7.15 12.58 -13.64
CA ALA A 97 -5.88 11.91 -13.84
C ALA A 97 -5.05 11.86 -12.56
N SER A 98 -4.97 12.97 -11.80
CA SER A 98 -4.30 13.04 -10.51
C SER A 98 -4.93 12.12 -9.48
N ALA A 99 -6.26 12.13 -9.33
CA ALA A 99 -6.94 11.24 -8.39
C ALA A 99 -6.73 9.76 -8.76
N PHE A 100 -6.78 9.42 -10.04
CA PHE A 100 -6.49 8.07 -10.52
C PHE A 100 -5.05 7.66 -10.25
N ALA A 101 -4.08 8.51 -10.60
CA ALA A 101 -2.65 8.27 -10.38
C ALA A 101 -2.31 8.09 -8.89
N LEU A 102 -2.87 8.93 -8.02
CA LEU A 102 -2.70 8.80 -6.56
C LEU A 102 -3.25 7.47 -6.04
N ILE A 103 -4.40 7.02 -6.51
CA ILE A 103 -4.95 5.72 -6.11
C ILE A 103 -4.04 4.58 -6.61
N GLN A 104 -3.58 4.62 -7.85
CA GLN A 104 -2.65 3.61 -8.37
C GLN A 104 -1.35 3.58 -7.55
N TRP A 105 -0.80 4.75 -7.24
CA TRP A 105 0.38 4.88 -6.40
C TRP A 105 0.16 4.30 -5.00
N VAL A 106 -0.99 4.50 -4.36
CA VAL A 106 -1.28 3.88 -3.05
C VAL A 106 -1.25 2.34 -3.12
N PHE A 107 -1.63 1.74 -4.25
CA PHE A 107 -1.62 0.29 -4.42
C PHE A 107 -0.28 -0.28 -4.87
N ASP A 108 0.59 0.50 -5.52
CA ASP A 108 1.87 0.04 -6.05
C ASP A 108 2.98 -0.07 -4.99
N ILE A 109 2.69 -0.73 -3.88
CA ILE A 109 3.64 -0.92 -2.76
C ILE A 109 4.75 -1.94 -3.09
N SER A 110 4.72 -2.56 -4.27
CA SER A 110 5.59 -3.68 -4.64
C SER A 110 7.07 -3.35 -4.48
N ALA A 111 7.48 -2.14 -4.90
CA ALA A 111 8.85 -1.65 -4.81
C ALA A 111 9.34 -1.39 -3.37
N GLU A 112 8.44 -1.32 -2.38
CA GLU A 112 8.80 -1.17 -0.96
C GLU A 112 8.97 -2.52 -0.24
N LEU A 113 8.68 -3.63 -0.92
CA LEU A 113 8.69 -4.98 -0.35
C LEU A 113 9.79 -5.82 -0.99
N ASN A 114 10.32 -6.78 -0.24
CA ASN A 114 11.43 -7.63 -0.66
C ASN A 114 10.99 -9.06 -1.03
N GLY A 115 9.71 -9.40 -0.86
CA GLY A 115 9.15 -10.71 -1.20
C GLY A 115 9.40 -11.79 -0.15
N TYR A 116 9.89 -11.42 1.04
CA TYR A 116 10.12 -12.33 2.17
C TYR A 116 8.87 -12.57 3.02
N GLY A 117 7.83 -11.74 2.84
CA GLY A 117 6.57 -11.85 3.58
C GLY A 117 6.70 -11.40 5.04
N PHE A 118 5.60 -11.50 5.79
CA PHE A 118 5.57 -11.12 7.20
C PHE A 118 6.48 -12.04 8.03
N PRO A 119 7.32 -11.51 8.95
CA PRO A 119 7.35 -10.12 9.46
C PRO A 119 8.33 -9.18 8.74
N PHE A 120 9.10 -9.66 7.78
CA PHE A 120 10.11 -8.86 7.07
C PHE A 120 9.48 -7.84 6.13
N ASP A 121 8.37 -8.21 5.49
CA ASP A 121 7.54 -7.34 4.69
C ASP A 121 6.23 -7.01 5.42
N LEU A 122 5.87 -5.72 5.42
CA LEU A 122 4.69 -5.20 6.11
C LEU A 122 3.72 -4.52 5.12
N PRO A 123 3.18 -5.24 4.12
CA PRO A 123 2.37 -4.64 3.04
C PRO A 123 1.15 -3.85 3.54
N HIS A 124 0.56 -4.23 4.67
CA HIS A 124 -0.56 -3.47 5.23
C HIS A 124 -0.14 -2.14 5.83
N LEU A 125 1.04 -2.08 6.45
CA LEU A 125 1.61 -0.87 7.01
C LEU A 125 2.09 0.07 5.89
N ALA A 126 2.79 -0.46 4.88
CA ALA A 126 3.20 0.29 3.69
C ALA A 126 2.00 0.96 3.00
N PHE A 127 0.95 0.17 2.74
CA PHE A 127 -0.31 0.68 2.19
C PHE A 127 -0.91 1.81 3.05
N TYR A 128 -0.94 1.64 4.38
CA TYR A 128 -1.50 2.63 5.30
C TYR A 128 -0.67 3.92 5.31
N HIS A 129 0.66 3.83 5.24
CA HIS A 129 1.51 5.02 5.15
C HIS A 129 1.26 5.79 3.86
N ARG A 130 1.21 5.12 2.70
CA ARG A 130 0.86 5.78 1.43
C ARG A 130 -0.53 6.40 1.46
N LEU A 131 -1.49 5.70 2.07
CA LEU A 131 -2.84 6.24 2.26
C LEU A 131 -2.83 7.53 3.07
N LYS A 132 -2.08 7.59 4.18
CA LYS A 132 -1.92 8.82 4.95
C LYS A 132 -1.23 9.93 4.17
N THR A 133 -0.21 9.61 3.38
CA THR A 133 0.42 10.59 2.48
C THR A 133 -0.60 11.19 1.52
N VAL A 134 -1.42 10.36 0.87
CA VAL A 134 -2.48 10.84 -0.03
C VAL A 134 -3.51 11.66 0.74
N TYR A 135 -3.97 11.21 1.90
CA TYR A 135 -4.89 11.95 2.77
C TYR A 135 -4.39 13.37 3.03
N THR A 136 -3.15 13.53 3.51
CA THR A 136 -2.57 14.85 3.81
C THR A 136 -2.47 15.73 2.57
N LEU A 137 -2.13 15.15 1.42
CA LEU A 137 -2.08 15.89 0.15
C LEU A 137 -3.45 16.42 -0.27
N VAL A 138 -4.49 15.59 -0.22
CA VAL A 138 -5.84 15.98 -0.64
C VAL A 138 -6.56 16.82 0.42
N GLU A 139 -6.21 16.69 1.69
CA GLU A 139 -6.65 17.56 2.78
C GLU A 139 -6.17 18.99 2.57
N ALA A 140 -4.91 19.19 2.18
CA ALA A 140 -4.39 20.52 1.86
C ALA A 140 -5.16 21.20 0.71
N ILE A 141 -5.61 20.43 -0.28
CA ILE A 141 -6.46 20.94 -1.37
C ILE A 141 -7.86 21.25 -0.85
N TRP A 142 -8.42 20.39 0.00
CA TRP A 142 -9.74 20.56 0.60
C TRP A 142 -9.84 21.78 1.53
N GLU A 143 -8.75 22.15 2.21
CA GLU A 143 -8.67 23.34 3.06
C GLU A 143 -8.28 24.63 2.28
N SER A 144 -7.99 24.50 0.99
CA SER A 144 -7.71 25.65 0.11
C SER A 144 -9.01 26.27 -0.47
N PRO A 145 -8.94 27.48 -1.07
CA PRO A 145 -10.08 28.06 -1.80
C PRO A 145 -10.67 27.16 -2.88
N HIS A 146 -9.91 26.17 -3.37
CA HIS A 146 -10.34 25.22 -4.39
C HIS A 146 -11.40 24.20 -3.90
N LYS A 147 -11.72 24.18 -2.61
CA LYS A 147 -12.77 23.33 -2.00
C LYS A 147 -14.12 23.39 -2.71
N TYR A 148 -14.49 24.55 -3.25
CA TYR A 148 -15.77 24.76 -3.93
C TYR A 148 -15.69 24.57 -5.45
N GLU A 149 -14.50 24.31 -5.99
CA GLU A 149 -14.33 24.10 -7.41
C GLU A 149 -14.86 22.74 -7.86
N LYS A 150 -15.82 22.78 -8.76
CA LYS A 150 -16.45 21.57 -9.33
C LYS A 150 -15.43 20.69 -10.07
N THR A 151 -14.38 21.28 -10.63
CA THR A 151 -13.28 20.58 -11.31
C THR A 151 -12.51 19.65 -10.37
N HIS A 152 -12.40 20.01 -9.08
CA HIS A 152 -11.70 19.24 -8.06
C HIS A 152 -12.53 18.11 -7.43
N LYS A 153 -13.77 17.89 -7.89
CA LYS A 153 -14.67 16.84 -7.36
C LYS A 153 -14.03 15.45 -7.21
N PRO A 154 -13.19 14.95 -8.14
CA PRO A 154 -12.50 13.67 -7.94
C PRO A 154 -11.57 13.68 -6.73
N LEU A 155 -10.82 14.75 -6.50
CA LEU A 155 -9.89 14.88 -5.36
C LEU A 155 -10.65 15.04 -4.04
N HIS A 156 -11.77 15.76 -4.06
CA HIS A 156 -12.69 15.85 -2.92
C HIS A 156 -13.28 14.49 -2.52
N LYS A 157 -13.69 13.69 -3.51
CA LYS A 157 -14.16 12.33 -3.26
C LYS A 157 -13.03 11.47 -2.69
N LEU A 158 -11.80 11.63 -3.21
CA LEU A 158 -10.63 10.89 -2.71
C LEU A 158 -10.37 11.23 -1.25
N PHE A 159 -10.41 12.52 -0.87
CA PHE A 159 -10.33 12.95 0.53
C PHE A 159 -11.31 12.18 1.40
N ILE A 160 -12.62 12.25 1.09
CA ILE A 160 -13.67 11.55 1.86
C ILE A 160 -13.37 10.06 2.00
N GLU A 161 -13.00 9.38 0.91
CA GLU A 161 -12.70 7.94 0.93
C GLU A 161 -11.47 7.62 1.80
N THR A 162 -10.47 8.50 1.84
CA THR A 162 -9.28 8.36 2.70
C THR A 162 -9.52 8.77 4.15
N SER A 163 -10.47 9.68 4.43
CA SER A 163 -10.80 10.16 5.78
C SER A 163 -11.57 9.15 6.62
N THR A 164 -12.12 8.09 6.02
CA THR A 164 -12.92 7.08 6.73
C THR A 164 -12.13 6.24 7.75
N GLU A 165 -10.84 6.53 7.95
CA GLU A 165 -9.98 5.96 8.99
C GLU A 165 -9.82 6.80 10.27
N ASN A 166 -10.17 8.09 10.22
CA ASN A 166 -10.05 9.02 11.37
C ASN A 166 -11.30 8.99 12.26
#